data_AF-A0A916I000-F1
#
_entry.id   AF-A0A916I000-F1
#
_cell.length_a   1.000
_cell.length_b   1.000
_cell.length_c   1.000
_cell.angle_alpha   90.00
_cell.angle_beta   90.00
_cell.angle_gamma   90.00
#
_symmetry.space_group_name_H-M   'P 1'
#
loop_
_entity.id
_entity.type
_entity.pdbx_description
1 polymer ?
#
loop_
_entity_poly.entity_id
_entity_poly.type
_entity_poly.pdbx_seq_one_letter_code
_entity_poly.pdbx_strand_id
1 'polypeptide(L)'
;MVPLQTRRTPSRRDRLEEAIRHVNRRYAPWLSLALGVATAVLWREGVDSVRAAVVLVSLAAAISLFVLFPPWRSRGAPWLRGASWFTAVNLAQNALWFVVPLYVLSTTWASANAPFTLWLVLLCVLSCFDVFLRERVLRGGVAAVAFLAPTLLAALQLFLPVLTGVAPRWTIFASGALAALAASALLRADARSPIRPPRLALVPALGIAFSGALVARAALPLLPPAPLRMAGSSFALERDGLDPVLPVSVLETAPSPPAYVFFFVEAPRGVHESVRVVIENSGALRESRPLGIEGGRSGGYRLWAPVSRAIESTVRASVRTLGGQIVGETSIRIVPANVAQGSVPAVSSEPPGAGSR
;
A
#
# COMPACT_ATOMS: atom_id res chain seq x y z
N MET A 1 -31.58 50.89 -29.43
CA MET A 1 -32.15 50.14 -28.29
C MET A 1 -31.08 49.19 -27.76
N VAL A 2 -30.52 49.50 -26.59
CA VAL A 2 -29.52 48.66 -25.89
C VAL A 2 -30.24 47.94 -24.76
N PRO A 3 -30.16 46.60 -24.63
CA PRO A 3 -30.86 45.91 -23.56
C PRO A 3 -30.12 46.13 -22.24
N LEU A 4 -30.84 46.66 -21.25
CA LEU A 4 -30.38 46.83 -19.87
C LEU A 4 -30.11 45.45 -19.25
N GLN A 5 -28.84 45.09 -19.11
CA GLN A 5 -28.42 43.98 -18.25
C GLN A 5 -28.80 44.31 -16.81
N THR A 6 -29.82 43.63 -16.31
CA THR A 6 -30.21 43.65 -14.90
C THR A 6 -29.09 43.03 -14.06
N ARG A 7 -28.31 43.88 -13.38
CA ARG A 7 -27.36 43.45 -12.35
C ARG A 7 -28.13 42.78 -11.22
N ARG A 8 -28.18 41.45 -11.21
CA ARG A 8 -28.65 40.68 -10.06
C ARG A 8 -27.74 40.98 -8.86
N THR A 9 -28.31 41.55 -7.80
CA THR A 9 -27.60 41.72 -6.54
C THR A 9 -27.32 40.35 -5.91
N PRO A 10 -26.07 40.04 -5.53
CA PRO A 10 -25.71 38.73 -5.01
C PRO A 10 -26.48 38.45 -3.72
N SER A 11 -27.16 37.32 -3.69
CA SER A 11 -27.96 36.87 -2.57
C SER A 11 -27.06 36.58 -1.36
N ARG A 12 -27.63 36.55 -0.15
CA ARG A 12 -26.90 36.21 1.09
C ARG A 12 -26.23 34.82 1.00
N ARG A 13 -26.77 33.93 0.14
CA ARG A 13 -26.23 32.59 -0.14
C ARG A 13 -25.01 32.65 -1.05
N ASP A 14 -25.03 33.47 -2.10
CA ASP A 14 -23.90 33.62 -3.02
C ASP A 14 -22.67 34.17 -2.28
N ARG A 15 -22.88 35.16 -1.40
CA ARG A 15 -21.80 35.72 -0.56
C ARG A 15 -21.23 34.71 0.44
N LEU A 16 -22.08 33.85 1.00
CA LEU A 16 -21.65 32.80 1.93
C LEU A 16 -20.85 31.72 1.19
N GLU A 17 -21.29 31.28 0.02
CA GLU A 17 -20.55 30.33 -0.80
C GLU A 17 -19.20 30.88 -1.26
N GLU A 18 -19.15 32.17 -1.60
CA GLU A 18 -17.95 32.84 -2.04
C GLU A 18 -16.95 33.01 -0.89
N ALA A 19 -17.43 33.36 0.31
CA ALA A 19 -16.62 33.39 1.53
C ALA A 19 -16.08 31.99 1.88
N ILE A 20 -16.90 30.95 1.84
CA ILE A 20 -16.48 29.56 2.09
C ILE A 20 -15.44 29.12 1.05
N ARG A 21 -15.66 29.42 -0.25
CA ARG A 21 -14.67 29.12 -1.30
C ARG A 21 -13.35 29.86 -1.07
N HIS A 22 -13.41 31.12 -0.63
CA HIS A 22 -12.21 31.93 -0.40
C HIS A 22 -11.40 31.40 0.79
N VAL A 23 -12.06 31.09 1.90
CA VAL A 23 -11.45 30.51 3.10
C VAL A 23 -10.86 29.13 2.77
N ASN A 24 -11.63 28.26 2.10
CA ASN A 24 -11.15 26.92 1.74
C ASN A 24 -9.93 27.00 0.82
N ARG A 25 -9.95 27.86 -0.20
CA ARG A 25 -8.80 28.04 -1.12
C ARG A 25 -7.57 28.62 -0.41
N ARG A 26 -7.75 29.50 0.57
CA ARG A 26 -6.66 30.17 1.28
C ARG A 26 -6.03 29.26 2.34
N TYR A 27 -6.83 28.48 3.06
CA TYR A 27 -6.38 27.76 4.26
C TYR A 27 -6.32 26.24 4.10
N ALA A 28 -7.05 25.62 3.16
CA ALA A 28 -7.01 24.16 2.98
C ALA A 28 -5.62 23.61 2.65
N PRO A 29 -4.77 24.26 1.83
CA PRO A 29 -3.42 23.77 1.58
C PRO A 29 -2.56 23.74 2.84
N TRP A 30 -2.69 24.77 3.70
CA TRP A 30 -1.94 24.87 4.95
C TRP A 30 -2.45 23.91 6.02
N LEU A 31 -3.76 23.70 6.10
CA LEU A 31 -4.36 22.68 6.95
C LEU A 31 -3.93 21.27 6.53
N SER A 32 -3.93 20.98 5.24
CA SER A 32 -3.46 19.69 4.71
C SER A 32 -1.95 19.49 4.94
N LEU A 33 -1.14 20.53 4.73
CA LEU A 33 0.30 20.51 5.04
C LEU A 33 0.57 20.32 6.54
N ALA A 34 -0.12 21.08 7.40
CA ALA A 34 0.02 20.97 8.85
C ALA A 34 -0.42 19.59 9.35
N LEU A 35 -1.49 19.04 8.79
CA LEU A 35 -1.92 17.67 9.08
C LEU A 35 -0.86 16.66 8.61
N GLY A 36 -0.33 16.80 7.39
CA GLY A 36 0.74 15.93 6.87
C GLY A 36 2.01 15.97 7.72
N VAL A 37 2.47 17.16 8.13
CA VAL A 37 3.63 17.35 9.01
C VAL A 37 3.36 16.79 10.40
N ALA A 38 2.20 17.06 10.99
CA ALA A 38 1.81 16.49 12.28
C ALA A 38 1.83 14.96 12.21
N THR A 39 1.39 14.37 11.10
CA THR A 39 1.41 12.92 10.92
C THR A 39 2.82 12.35 10.77
N ALA A 40 3.72 13.06 10.08
CA ALA A 40 5.13 12.68 9.96
C ALA A 40 5.90 12.80 11.30
N VAL A 41 5.58 13.81 12.12
CA VAL A 41 6.15 14.00 13.46
C VAL A 41 5.63 12.93 14.42
N LEU A 42 4.32 12.66 14.41
CA LEU A 42 3.70 11.61 15.22
C LEU A 42 4.24 10.20 14.89
N TRP A 43 4.74 10.00 13.67
CA TRP A 43 5.39 8.74 13.26
C TRP A 43 6.77 8.53 13.90
N ARG A 44 7.48 9.61 14.23
CA ARG A 44 8.83 9.54 14.82
C ARG A 44 8.84 9.14 16.29
N GLU A 45 7.76 9.33 17.04
CA GLU A 45 7.72 9.13 18.50
C GLU A 45 7.20 7.77 18.98
N GLY A 46 6.82 6.87 18.06
CA GLY A 46 6.52 5.48 18.40
C GLY A 46 5.05 5.21 18.74
N VAL A 47 4.45 4.31 17.96
CA VAL A 47 3.31 3.38 18.13
C VAL A 47 2.05 3.79 18.92
N ASP A 48 2.07 4.62 19.97
CA ASP A 48 0.81 5.11 20.59
C ASP A 48 0.04 6.05 19.63
N SER A 49 0.74 6.66 18.66
CA SER A 49 0.20 7.39 17.50
C SER A 49 -0.55 6.53 16.46
N VAL A 50 -0.46 5.20 16.50
CA VAL A 50 -1.19 4.30 15.59
C VAL A 50 -2.70 4.42 15.83
N ARG A 51 -3.14 4.74 17.06
CA ARG A 51 -4.56 5.01 17.38
C ARG A 51 -5.08 6.27 16.70
N ALA A 52 -4.26 7.31 16.54
CA ALA A 52 -4.65 8.54 15.86
C ALA A 52 -4.77 8.36 14.33
N ALA A 53 -3.85 7.60 13.72
CA ALA A 53 -3.96 7.18 12.31
C ALA A 53 -5.18 6.28 12.07
N VAL A 54 -5.42 5.34 13.00
CA VAL A 54 -6.61 4.51 13.04
C VAL A 54 -7.88 5.35 13.16
N VAL A 55 -7.91 6.39 13.99
CA VAL A 55 -9.06 7.31 14.09
C VAL A 55 -9.28 8.10 12.79
N LEU A 56 -8.22 8.66 12.20
CA LEU A 56 -8.30 9.40 10.93
C LEU A 56 -8.83 8.53 9.78
N VAL A 57 -8.46 7.25 9.76
CA VAL A 57 -8.93 6.33 8.72
C VAL A 57 -10.24 5.63 9.06
N SER A 58 -10.57 5.43 10.34
CA SER A 58 -11.94 5.10 10.78
C SER A 58 -12.91 6.20 10.39
N LEU A 59 -12.47 7.46 10.47
CA LEU A 59 -13.20 8.62 9.98
C LEU A 59 -13.32 8.57 8.44
N ALA A 60 -12.26 8.16 7.72
CA ALA A 60 -12.29 7.97 6.26
C ALA A 60 -13.24 6.86 5.82
N ALA A 61 -13.26 5.74 6.55
CA ALA A 61 -14.18 4.64 6.35
C ALA A 61 -15.63 5.04 6.70
N ALA A 62 -15.85 5.72 7.82
CA ALA A 62 -17.17 6.22 8.24
C ALA A 62 -17.73 7.25 7.25
N ILE A 63 -16.90 8.13 6.71
CA ILE A 63 -17.30 9.12 5.71
C ILE A 63 -17.49 8.49 4.34
N SER A 64 -16.70 7.48 3.97
CA SER A 64 -16.96 6.67 2.77
C SER A 64 -18.30 5.92 2.90
N LEU A 65 -18.64 5.42 4.10
CA LEU A 65 -19.95 4.85 4.42
C LEU A 65 -21.09 5.89 4.34
N PHE A 66 -20.83 7.12 4.80
CA PHE A 66 -21.75 8.26 4.74
C PHE A 66 -22.06 8.70 3.29
N VAL A 67 -21.07 8.59 2.39
CA VAL A 67 -21.26 8.79 0.94
C VAL A 67 -22.03 7.65 0.29
N LEU A 68 -21.79 6.41 0.73
CA LEU A 68 -22.44 5.20 0.22
C LEU A 68 -23.93 5.11 0.58
N PHE A 69 -24.29 5.57 1.76
CA PHE A 69 -25.66 5.49 2.29
C PHE A 69 -26.07 6.83 2.90
N PRO A 70 -26.37 7.88 2.12
CA PRO A 70 -26.73 9.16 2.69
C PRO A 70 -27.98 8.99 3.58
N PRO A 71 -27.90 9.15 4.92
CA PRO A 71 -29.10 9.06 5.77
C PRO A 71 -30.14 10.16 5.45
N TRP A 72 -29.69 11.20 4.75
CA TRP A 72 -30.34 12.48 4.56
C TRP A 72 -30.85 12.64 3.14
N ARG A 73 -31.45 11.58 2.59
CA ARG A 73 -32.14 11.60 1.28
C ARG A 73 -33.36 12.54 1.25
N SER A 74 -33.38 13.55 2.12
CA SER A 74 -34.29 14.69 2.05
C SER A 74 -34.10 15.37 0.70
N ARG A 75 -35.22 15.53 -0.01
CA ARG A 75 -35.30 16.19 -1.31
C ARG A 75 -34.96 17.70 -1.27
N GLY A 76 -34.42 18.21 -0.16
CA GLY A 76 -34.38 19.65 0.14
C GLY A 76 -33.00 20.33 0.18
N ALA A 77 -31.88 19.61 0.19
CA ALA A 77 -30.57 20.24 0.41
C ALA A 77 -29.44 19.71 -0.52
N PRO A 78 -29.42 20.14 -1.79
CA PRO A 78 -28.35 19.76 -2.74
C PRO A 78 -26.94 20.19 -2.29
N TRP A 79 -26.82 21.26 -1.51
CA TRP A 79 -25.54 21.73 -0.97
C TRP A 79 -24.91 20.76 0.04
N LEU A 80 -25.73 20.06 0.87
CA LEU A 80 -25.25 19.05 1.82
C LEU A 80 -24.61 17.87 1.10
N ARG A 81 -25.15 17.46 -0.06
CA ARG A 81 -24.57 16.39 -0.89
C ARG A 81 -23.23 16.79 -1.47
N GLY A 82 -23.13 18.03 -1.97
CA GLY A 82 -21.87 18.58 -2.48
C GLY A 82 -20.81 18.66 -1.38
N ALA A 83 -21.20 19.13 -0.19
CA ALA A 83 -20.30 19.20 0.96
C ALA A 83 -19.84 17.82 1.43
N SER A 84 -20.74 16.83 1.58
CA SER A 84 -20.38 15.47 1.98
C SER A 84 -19.44 14.80 0.98
N TRP A 85 -19.70 14.98 -0.31
CA TRP A 85 -18.87 14.44 -1.37
C TRP A 85 -17.49 15.08 -1.39
N PHE A 86 -17.43 16.41 -1.26
CA PHE A 86 -16.17 17.14 -1.10
C PHE A 86 -15.36 16.63 0.09
N THR A 87 -15.99 16.48 1.25
CA THR A 87 -15.34 15.95 2.45
C THR A 87 -14.77 14.55 2.24
N ALA A 88 -15.53 13.66 1.58
CA ALA A 88 -15.07 12.30 1.32
C ALA A 88 -13.87 12.24 0.38
N VAL A 89 -13.86 13.04 -0.69
CA VAL A 89 -12.72 13.12 -1.60
C VAL A 89 -11.48 13.68 -0.90
N ASN A 90 -11.63 14.72 -0.08
CA ASN A 90 -10.52 15.27 0.71
C ASN A 90 -9.99 14.26 1.74
N LEU A 91 -10.87 13.48 2.34
CA LEU A 91 -10.47 12.50 3.34
C LEU A 91 -9.80 11.28 2.69
N ALA A 92 -10.26 10.87 1.52
CA ALA A 92 -9.57 9.88 0.71
C ALA A 92 -8.19 10.39 0.29
N GLN A 93 -8.06 11.65 -0.11
CA GLN A 93 -6.75 12.25 -0.37
C GLN A 93 -5.83 12.18 0.86
N ASN A 94 -6.29 12.59 2.04
CA ASN A 94 -5.49 12.49 3.27
C ASN A 94 -5.09 11.03 3.59
N ALA A 95 -6.03 10.09 3.45
CA ALA A 95 -5.75 8.67 3.64
C ALA A 95 -4.70 8.15 2.64
N LEU A 96 -4.79 8.58 1.37
CA LEU A 96 -3.84 8.22 0.34
C LEU A 96 -2.42 8.71 0.68
N TRP A 97 -2.29 9.97 1.07
CA TRP A 97 -1.01 10.55 1.52
C TRP A 97 -0.42 9.84 2.74
N PHE A 98 -1.26 9.30 3.61
CA PHE A 98 -0.82 8.51 4.74
C PHE A 98 -0.37 7.09 4.35
N VAL A 99 -1.13 6.42 3.49
CA VAL A 99 -0.94 5.01 3.18
C VAL A 99 0.20 4.80 2.17
N VAL A 100 0.39 5.71 1.22
CA VAL A 100 1.38 5.60 0.15
C VAL A 100 2.81 5.37 0.66
N PRO A 101 3.35 6.14 1.64
CA PRO A 101 4.68 5.91 2.18
C PRO A 101 4.86 4.49 2.74
N LEU A 102 3.85 3.94 3.40
CA LEU A 102 3.90 2.59 3.95
C LEU A 102 3.91 1.53 2.86
N TYR A 103 3.08 1.70 1.83
CA TYR A 103 3.10 0.83 0.66
C TYR A 103 4.45 0.90 -0.07
N VAL A 104 5.02 2.08 -0.25
CA VAL A 104 6.36 2.28 -0.84
C VAL A 104 7.43 1.52 -0.07
N LEU A 105 7.42 1.58 1.27
CA LEU A 105 8.38 0.86 2.12
C LEU A 105 8.18 -0.66 2.09
N SER A 106 6.95 -1.13 1.93
CA SER A 106 6.59 -2.55 1.85
C SER A 106 6.68 -3.14 0.45
N THR A 107 6.97 -2.33 -0.58
CA THR A 107 6.99 -2.79 -1.97
C THR A 107 8.33 -3.39 -2.35
N THR A 108 8.30 -4.65 -2.77
CA THR A 108 9.41 -5.24 -3.53
C THR A 108 9.33 -4.76 -4.99
N TRP A 109 10.19 -3.81 -5.36
CA TRP A 109 10.10 -3.12 -6.67
C TRP A 109 10.33 -4.02 -7.89
N ALA A 110 11.08 -5.11 -7.74
CA ALA A 110 11.32 -6.08 -8.81
C ALA A 110 10.23 -7.16 -8.93
N SER A 111 9.07 -6.99 -8.27
CA SER A 111 8.02 -8.00 -8.22
C SER A 111 6.67 -7.50 -8.76
N ALA A 112 5.70 -8.41 -8.85
CA ALA A 112 4.34 -8.11 -9.28
C ALA A 112 3.58 -7.12 -8.37
N ASN A 113 4.16 -6.76 -7.22
CA ASN A 113 3.58 -5.79 -6.29
C ASN A 113 3.78 -4.33 -6.72
N ALA A 114 4.82 -4.04 -7.51
CA ALA A 114 5.20 -2.68 -7.86
C ALA A 114 4.10 -1.89 -8.61
N PRO A 115 3.36 -2.45 -9.59
CA PRO A 115 2.34 -1.71 -10.33
C PRO A 115 1.24 -1.10 -9.46
N PHE A 116 0.79 -1.81 -8.43
CA PHE A 116 -0.25 -1.28 -7.54
C PHE A 116 0.26 -0.08 -6.73
N THR A 117 1.47 -0.17 -6.19
CA THR A 117 2.11 0.95 -5.47
C THR A 117 2.35 2.14 -6.38
N LEU A 118 2.83 1.91 -7.61
CA LEU A 118 3.00 2.96 -8.62
C LEU A 118 1.67 3.65 -8.93
N TRP A 119 0.57 2.89 -9.02
CA TRP A 119 -0.75 3.48 -9.18
C TRP A 119 -1.13 4.33 -7.96
N LEU A 120 -0.94 3.87 -6.73
CA LEU A 120 -1.22 4.70 -5.54
C LEU A 120 -0.36 5.98 -5.51
N VAL A 121 0.93 5.89 -5.87
CA VAL A 121 1.83 7.05 -6.00
C VAL A 121 1.32 8.01 -7.08
N LEU A 122 0.90 7.49 -8.24
CA LEU A 122 0.31 8.30 -9.30
C LEU A 122 -0.96 9.01 -8.81
N LEU A 123 -1.87 8.33 -8.13
CA LEU A 123 -3.07 8.96 -7.56
C LEU A 123 -2.70 10.04 -6.52
N CYS A 124 -1.64 9.81 -5.75
CA CYS A 124 -1.13 10.75 -4.76
C CYS A 124 -0.61 12.02 -5.45
N VAL A 125 0.20 11.87 -6.49
CA VAL A 125 0.68 12.99 -7.32
C VAL A 125 -0.47 13.70 -8.02
N LEU A 126 -1.40 12.97 -8.63
CA LEU A 126 -2.59 13.54 -9.26
C LEU A 126 -3.45 14.31 -8.24
N SER A 127 -3.46 13.89 -6.98
CA SER A 127 -4.18 14.58 -5.92
C SER A 127 -3.63 15.97 -5.57
N CYS A 128 -2.38 16.27 -5.94
CA CYS A 128 -1.82 17.62 -5.79
C CYS A 128 -2.47 18.64 -6.74
N PHE A 129 -3.02 18.19 -7.87
CA PHE A 129 -3.56 19.08 -8.88
C PHE A 129 -5.05 19.33 -8.64
N ASP A 130 -5.40 20.56 -8.22
CA ASP A 130 -6.80 20.96 -7.96
C ASP A 130 -7.69 20.72 -9.18
N VAL A 131 -7.16 20.87 -10.40
CA VAL A 131 -7.85 20.56 -11.65
C VAL A 131 -8.30 19.09 -11.69
N PHE A 132 -7.44 18.15 -11.32
CA PHE A 132 -7.78 16.73 -11.34
C PHE A 132 -8.88 16.40 -10.31
N LEU A 133 -8.71 16.85 -9.06
CA LEU A 133 -9.73 16.64 -8.03
C LEU A 133 -11.06 17.29 -8.41
N ARG A 134 -11.03 18.58 -8.75
CA ARG A 134 -12.25 19.38 -8.91
C ARG A 134 -12.98 19.09 -10.20
N GLU A 135 -12.27 18.86 -11.29
CA GLU A 135 -12.89 18.71 -12.61
C GLU A 135 -13.19 17.26 -12.98
N ARG A 136 -12.51 16.28 -12.36
CA ARG A 136 -12.72 14.85 -12.65
C ARG A 136 -13.34 14.13 -11.46
N VAL A 137 -12.66 14.12 -10.32
CA VAL A 137 -13.10 13.32 -9.16
C VAL A 137 -14.39 13.88 -8.55
N LEU A 138 -14.47 15.19 -8.29
CA LEU A 138 -15.66 15.81 -7.69
C LEU A 138 -16.87 15.81 -8.62
N ARG A 139 -16.68 15.69 -9.94
CA ARG A 139 -17.79 15.54 -10.90
C ARG A 139 -18.39 14.14 -10.90
N GLY A 140 -17.74 13.16 -10.27
CA GLY A 140 -18.23 11.79 -10.16
C GLY A 140 -17.77 10.88 -11.31
N GLY A 141 -18.49 9.78 -11.51
CA GLY A 141 -18.24 8.83 -12.59
C GLY A 141 -16.96 8.02 -12.42
N VAL A 142 -16.35 7.63 -13.56
CA VAL A 142 -15.21 6.70 -13.59
C VAL A 142 -13.97 7.25 -12.89
N ALA A 143 -13.70 8.55 -13.00
CA ALA A 143 -12.56 9.17 -12.32
C ALA A 143 -12.68 9.10 -10.79
N ALA A 144 -13.90 9.27 -10.27
CA ALA A 144 -14.17 9.12 -8.84
C ALA A 144 -13.95 7.67 -8.37
N VAL A 145 -14.35 6.68 -9.18
CA VAL A 145 -14.10 5.27 -8.89
C VAL A 145 -12.61 4.94 -8.90
N ALA A 146 -11.90 5.37 -9.96
CA ALA A 146 -10.46 5.12 -10.13
C ALA A 146 -9.62 5.76 -9.02
N PHE A 147 -10.11 6.83 -8.40
CA PHE A 147 -9.47 7.45 -7.24
C PHE A 147 -9.88 6.81 -5.91
N LEU A 148 -11.19 6.69 -5.65
CA LEU A 148 -11.71 6.32 -4.34
C LEU A 148 -11.57 4.82 -4.04
N ALA A 149 -11.82 3.95 -5.02
CA ALA A 149 -11.83 2.51 -4.77
C ALA A 149 -10.44 1.93 -4.42
N PRO A 150 -9.35 2.26 -5.16
CA PRO A 150 -8.00 1.81 -4.78
C PRO A 150 -7.54 2.42 -3.44
N THR A 151 -7.89 3.69 -3.19
CA THR A 151 -7.56 4.37 -1.93
C THR A 151 -8.25 3.70 -0.75
N LEU A 152 -9.54 3.39 -0.87
CA LEU A 152 -10.31 2.71 0.17
C LEU A 152 -9.80 1.28 0.40
N LEU A 153 -9.50 0.55 -0.68
CA LEU A 153 -8.91 -0.78 -0.60
C LEU A 153 -7.58 -0.76 0.17
N ALA A 154 -6.65 0.11 -0.22
CA ALA A 154 -5.34 0.22 0.38
C ALA A 154 -5.40 0.66 1.85
N ALA A 155 -6.23 1.66 2.15
CA ALA A 155 -6.46 2.11 3.51
C ALA A 155 -7.06 0.98 4.37
N LEU A 156 -8.19 0.39 3.97
CA LEU A 156 -8.81 -0.67 4.76
C LEU A 156 -7.90 -1.89 4.94
N GLN A 157 -7.11 -2.26 3.94
CA GLN A 157 -6.18 -3.38 4.08
C GLN A 157 -5.13 -3.15 5.17
N LEU A 158 -4.68 -1.90 5.33
CA LEU A 158 -3.71 -1.53 6.35
C LEU A 158 -4.33 -1.44 7.75
N PHE A 159 -5.49 -0.80 7.88
CA PHE A 159 -6.04 -0.47 9.21
C PHE A 159 -7.01 -1.49 9.76
N LEU A 160 -7.73 -2.23 8.91
CA LEU A 160 -8.72 -3.18 9.38
C LEU A 160 -8.09 -4.28 10.27
N PRO A 161 -6.91 -4.85 9.93
CA PRO A 161 -6.24 -5.80 10.82
C PRO A 161 -5.88 -5.17 12.17
N VAL A 162 -5.40 -3.92 12.17
CA VAL A 162 -5.01 -3.19 13.39
C VAL A 162 -6.21 -2.88 14.28
N LEU A 163 -7.35 -2.54 13.67
CA LEU A 163 -8.59 -2.19 14.36
C LEU A 163 -9.31 -3.41 14.96
N THR A 164 -9.30 -4.53 14.22
CA THR A 164 -10.15 -5.69 14.54
C THR A 164 -9.36 -6.87 15.09
N GLY A 165 -8.02 -6.84 14.98
CA GLY A 165 -7.15 -8.00 15.25
C GLY A 165 -7.29 -9.13 14.22
N VAL A 166 -8.09 -8.94 13.16
CA VAL A 166 -8.32 -9.96 12.14
C VAL A 166 -7.08 -10.10 11.25
N ALA A 167 -6.69 -11.34 10.96
CA ALA A 167 -5.55 -11.62 10.10
C ALA A 167 -5.68 -10.94 8.71
N PRO A 168 -4.61 -10.35 8.14
CA PRO A 168 -4.66 -9.63 6.86
C PRO A 168 -5.21 -10.45 5.68
N ARG A 169 -5.07 -11.78 5.73
CA ARG A 169 -5.67 -12.72 4.74
C ARG A 169 -7.20 -12.65 4.65
N TRP A 170 -7.87 -12.22 5.72
CA TRP A 170 -9.32 -12.11 5.79
C TRP A 170 -9.79 -10.68 5.52
N THR A 171 -8.98 -9.68 5.90
CA THR A 171 -9.33 -8.27 5.70
C THR A 171 -9.41 -7.89 4.23
N ILE A 172 -8.72 -8.60 3.34
CA ILE A 172 -8.80 -8.40 1.88
C ILE A 172 -10.21 -8.59 1.33
N PHE A 173 -10.98 -9.51 1.91
CA PHE A 173 -12.35 -9.76 1.45
C PHE A 173 -13.26 -8.59 1.86
N ALA A 174 -13.12 -8.12 3.10
CA ALA A 174 -13.89 -6.99 3.61
C ALA A 174 -13.53 -5.69 2.89
N SER A 175 -12.24 -5.41 2.71
CA SER A 175 -11.75 -4.22 1.99
C SER A 175 -12.16 -4.25 0.52
N GLY A 176 -12.03 -5.41 -0.15
CA GLY A 176 -12.48 -5.62 -1.53
C GLY A 176 -13.98 -5.45 -1.70
N ALA A 177 -14.78 -6.02 -0.80
CA ALA A 177 -16.23 -5.86 -0.80
C ALA A 177 -16.64 -4.39 -0.65
N LEU A 178 -16.06 -3.69 0.33
CA LEU A 178 -16.36 -2.28 0.59
C LEU A 178 -15.92 -1.37 -0.56
N ALA A 179 -14.75 -1.62 -1.15
CA ALA A 179 -14.26 -0.89 -2.32
C ALA A 179 -15.17 -1.08 -3.55
N ALA A 180 -15.65 -2.30 -3.80
CA ALA A 180 -16.57 -2.57 -4.90
C ALA A 180 -17.95 -1.96 -4.68
N LEU A 181 -18.47 -2.02 -3.45
CA LEU A 181 -19.70 -1.33 -3.08
C LEU A 181 -19.56 0.18 -3.30
N ALA A 182 -18.44 0.78 -2.85
CA ALA A 182 -18.08 2.18 -3.08
C ALA A 182 -18.09 2.54 -4.56
N ALA A 183 -17.37 1.77 -5.38
CA ALA A 183 -17.31 1.95 -6.82
C ALA A 183 -18.71 1.89 -7.45
N SER A 184 -19.51 0.89 -7.09
CA SER A 184 -20.84 0.71 -7.67
C SER A 184 -21.83 1.82 -7.33
N ALA A 185 -21.77 2.34 -6.11
CA ALA A 185 -22.63 3.44 -5.70
C ALA A 185 -22.28 4.72 -6.47
N LEU A 186 -21.00 4.98 -6.72
CA LEU A 186 -20.54 6.12 -7.49
C LEU A 186 -21.00 6.06 -8.95
N LEU A 187 -20.87 4.90 -9.60
CA LEU A 187 -21.35 4.71 -10.98
C LEU A 187 -22.86 4.88 -11.09
N ARG A 188 -23.61 4.42 -10.08
CA ARG A 188 -25.07 4.57 -10.02
C ARG A 188 -25.53 6.00 -9.71
N ALA A 189 -24.73 6.79 -9.01
CA ALA A 189 -25.04 8.20 -8.75
C ALA A 189 -24.91 9.07 -10.02
N ASP A 190 -24.02 8.67 -10.93
CA ASP A 190 -23.80 9.35 -12.21
C ASP A 190 -24.86 8.96 -13.27
N ALA A 191 -25.25 7.68 -13.28
CA ALA A 191 -26.40 7.23 -14.06
C ALA A 191 -27.69 7.85 -13.49
N ARG A 192 -28.40 8.69 -14.24
CA ARG A 192 -29.70 9.32 -13.89
C ARG A 192 -30.86 8.32 -13.76
N SER A 193 -30.61 7.12 -13.25
CA SER A 193 -31.56 6.02 -13.20
C SER A 193 -32.52 6.17 -12.01
N PRO A 194 -33.85 6.03 -12.22
CA PRO A 194 -34.82 6.05 -11.15
C PRO A 194 -34.60 4.85 -10.22
N ILE A 195 -34.29 5.14 -8.95
CA ILE A 195 -33.95 4.14 -7.94
C ILE A 195 -35.13 3.20 -7.67
N ARG A 196 -34.92 1.90 -7.93
CA ARG A 196 -35.79 0.81 -7.46
C ARG A 196 -35.77 0.70 -5.92
N PRO A 197 -36.84 0.19 -5.28
CA PRO A 197 -36.98 0.23 -3.83
C PRO A 197 -35.81 -0.44 -3.09
N PRO A 198 -35.45 0.04 -1.89
CA PRO A 198 -34.25 -0.39 -1.15
C PRO A 198 -34.22 -1.89 -0.82
N ARG A 199 -35.39 -2.54 -0.76
CA ARG A 199 -35.51 -3.99 -0.50
C ARG A 199 -35.05 -4.85 -1.69
N LEU A 200 -35.13 -4.33 -2.92
CA LEU A 200 -34.65 -5.02 -4.14
C LEU A 200 -33.16 -4.71 -4.44
N ALA A 201 -32.57 -3.78 -3.70
CA ALA A 201 -31.17 -3.36 -3.88
C ALA A 201 -30.16 -4.21 -3.10
N LEU A 202 -30.63 -5.01 -2.13
CA LEU A 202 -29.75 -5.83 -1.28
C LEU A 202 -29.08 -6.97 -2.07
N VAL A 203 -29.85 -7.72 -2.86
CA VAL A 203 -29.35 -8.83 -3.68
C VAL A 203 -28.24 -8.38 -4.64
N PRO A 204 -28.41 -7.33 -5.48
CA PRO A 204 -27.33 -6.87 -6.34
C PRO A 204 -26.17 -6.25 -5.56
N ALA A 205 -26.41 -5.64 -4.39
CA ALA A 205 -25.32 -5.14 -3.54
C ALA A 205 -24.46 -6.29 -2.98
N LEU A 206 -25.08 -7.37 -2.51
CA LEU A 206 -24.37 -8.57 -2.06
C LEU A 206 -23.57 -9.20 -3.19
N GLY A 207 -24.13 -9.29 -4.40
CA GLY A 207 -23.40 -9.76 -5.58
C GLY A 207 -22.16 -8.92 -5.91
N ILE A 208 -22.27 -7.59 -5.82
CA ILE A 208 -21.15 -6.65 -6.03
C ILE A 208 -20.10 -6.76 -4.91
N ALA A 209 -20.55 -6.85 -3.67
CA ALA A 209 -19.66 -7.02 -2.52
C ALA A 209 -18.85 -8.33 -2.66
N PHE A 210 -19.54 -9.42 -3.00
CA PHE A 210 -18.92 -10.72 -3.20
C PHE A 210 -17.94 -10.72 -4.37
N SER A 211 -18.32 -10.16 -5.53
CA SER A 211 -17.42 -10.06 -6.67
C SER A 211 -16.19 -9.20 -6.36
N GLY A 212 -16.37 -8.08 -5.67
CA GLY A 212 -15.29 -7.23 -5.17
C GLY A 212 -14.33 -7.97 -4.25
N ALA A 213 -14.87 -8.75 -3.32
CA ALA A 213 -14.08 -9.56 -2.41
C ALA A 213 -13.25 -10.63 -3.16
N LEU A 214 -13.85 -11.30 -4.15
CA LEU A 214 -13.12 -12.27 -4.99
C LEU A 214 -12.04 -11.61 -5.83
N VAL A 215 -12.33 -10.49 -6.47
CA VAL A 215 -11.35 -9.76 -7.29
C VAL A 215 -10.18 -9.30 -6.43
N ALA A 216 -10.45 -8.73 -5.25
CA ALA A 216 -9.40 -8.32 -4.32
C ALA A 216 -8.57 -9.53 -3.84
N ARG A 217 -9.21 -10.66 -3.56
CA ARG A 217 -8.50 -11.89 -3.17
C ARG A 217 -7.64 -12.46 -4.30
N ALA A 218 -8.10 -12.41 -5.55
CA ALA A 218 -7.35 -12.85 -6.71
C ALA A 218 -6.16 -11.90 -6.99
N ALA A 219 -6.36 -10.61 -6.78
CA ALA A 219 -5.33 -9.59 -6.89
C ALA A 219 -4.37 -9.54 -5.70
N LEU A 220 -4.63 -10.28 -4.61
CA LEU A 220 -3.84 -10.21 -3.38
C LEU A 220 -2.33 -10.39 -3.62
N PRO A 221 -1.84 -11.35 -4.45
CA PRO A 221 -0.41 -11.49 -4.74
C PRO A 221 0.23 -10.32 -5.49
N LEU A 222 -0.58 -9.38 -6.01
CA LEU A 222 -0.15 -8.13 -6.66
C LEU A 222 -0.12 -6.95 -5.69
N LEU A 223 -0.57 -7.15 -4.45
CA LEU A 223 -0.58 -6.12 -3.42
C LEU A 223 0.66 -6.28 -2.53
N PRO A 224 1.41 -5.20 -2.26
CA PRO A 224 2.44 -5.23 -1.23
C PRO A 224 1.86 -5.64 0.13
N PRO A 225 2.60 -6.44 0.94
CA PRO A 225 2.17 -6.87 2.25
C PRO A 225 2.40 -5.77 3.31
N ALA A 226 1.76 -4.61 3.14
CA ALA A 226 1.92 -3.50 4.08
C ALA A 226 1.32 -3.83 5.47
N PRO A 227 1.98 -3.45 6.59
CA PRO A 227 3.21 -2.67 6.68
C PRO A 227 4.49 -3.54 6.90
N LEU A 228 4.50 -4.80 6.48
CA LEU A 228 5.72 -5.63 6.53
C LEU A 228 6.74 -5.07 5.55
N ARG A 229 8.00 -4.95 5.98
CA ARG A 229 9.09 -4.52 5.10
C ARG A 229 10.27 -5.45 5.18
N MET A 230 10.97 -5.57 4.06
CA MET A 230 12.25 -6.25 4.00
C MET A 230 13.36 -5.26 4.36
N ALA A 231 14.08 -5.50 5.45
CA ALA A 231 15.24 -4.70 5.85
C ALA A 231 16.51 -5.11 5.09
N GLY A 232 16.61 -6.37 4.68
CA GLY A 232 17.73 -6.86 3.90
C GLY A 232 17.63 -8.35 3.56
N SER A 233 18.56 -8.80 2.73
CA SER A 233 18.83 -10.22 2.45
C SER A 233 20.29 -10.43 2.12
N SER A 234 20.76 -11.64 2.36
CA SER A 234 22.11 -12.07 1.96
C SER A 234 22.14 -13.57 1.72
N PHE A 235 23.03 -14.00 0.83
CA PHE A 235 23.43 -15.40 0.75
C PHE A 235 24.72 -15.58 1.55
N ALA A 236 24.88 -16.72 2.21
CA ALA A 236 26.06 -17.02 3.00
C ALA A 236 26.41 -18.51 2.90
N LEU A 237 27.69 -18.85 3.03
CA LEU A 237 28.15 -20.25 3.01
C LEU A 237 27.93 -20.94 4.34
N GLU A 238 28.01 -20.18 5.44
CA GLU A 238 27.88 -20.67 6.79
C GLU A 238 26.81 -19.88 7.56
N ARG A 239 26.44 -20.40 8.73
CA ARG A 239 25.48 -19.76 9.63
C ARG A 239 25.95 -19.88 11.06
N ASP A 240 25.76 -18.82 11.83
CA ASP A 240 25.81 -18.86 13.28
C ASP A 240 24.40 -18.55 13.82
N GLY A 241 23.69 -19.60 14.23
CA GLY A 241 22.28 -19.48 14.62
C GLY A 241 21.38 -18.94 13.49
N LEU A 242 20.99 -17.67 13.62
CA LEU A 242 20.15 -16.92 12.68
C LEU A 242 20.92 -15.86 11.88
N ASP A 243 22.22 -15.72 12.10
CA ASP A 243 23.05 -14.72 11.46
C ASP A 243 23.91 -15.33 10.34
N PRO A 244 24.06 -14.63 9.21
CA PRO A 244 24.87 -15.09 8.09
C PRO A 244 26.36 -15.02 8.40
N VAL A 245 27.10 -16.07 8.07
CA VAL A 245 28.57 -16.12 8.16
C VAL A 245 29.15 -16.35 6.77
N LEU A 246 30.16 -15.57 6.39
CA LEU A 246 30.74 -15.54 5.04
C LEU A 246 29.69 -15.18 3.96
N PRO A 247 29.22 -13.91 3.94
CA PRO A 247 28.29 -13.45 2.91
C PRO A 247 28.93 -13.48 1.53
N VAL A 248 28.18 -13.95 0.53
CA VAL A 248 28.66 -14.15 -0.84
C VAL A 248 27.69 -13.55 -1.85
N SER A 249 28.24 -13.03 -2.95
CA SER A 249 27.48 -12.49 -4.08
C SER A 249 27.33 -13.47 -5.24
N VAL A 250 28.17 -14.52 -5.28
CA VAL A 250 28.16 -15.61 -6.25
C VAL A 250 28.43 -16.91 -5.49
N LEU A 251 27.74 -17.99 -5.88
CA LEU A 251 27.96 -19.32 -5.31
C LEU A 251 28.72 -20.19 -6.30
N GLU A 252 29.61 -21.03 -5.78
CA GLU A 252 30.23 -22.08 -6.58
C GLU A 252 29.45 -23.39 -6.45
N THR A 253 29.39 -24.13 -7.56
CA THR A 253 28.77 -25.45 -7.61
C THR A 253 29.48 -26.38 -6.62
N ALA A 254 28.72 -26.94 -5.68
CA ALA A 254 29.19 -28.01 -4.81
C ALA A 254 28.04 -28.89 -4.32
N PRO A 255 28.26 -30.19 -4.13
CA PRO A 255 27.23 -31.10 -3.63
C PRO A 255 26.94 -30.91 -2.13
N SER A 256 27.94 -30.48 -1.34
CA SER A 256 27.85 -30.28 0.11
C SER A 256 29.05 -29.43 0.59
N PRO A 257 28.92 -28.65 1.69
CA PRO A 257 27.68 -28.30 2.39
C PRO A 257 26.77 -27.37 1.56
N PRO A 258 25.47 -27.30 1.87
CA PRO A 258 24.56 -26.34 1.23
C PRO A 258 24.94 -24.90 1.60
N ALA A 259 24.58 -23.95 0.74
CA ALA A 259 24.59 -22.54 1.11
C ALA A 259 23.28 -22.18 1.85
N TYR A 260 23.21 -20.96 2.38
CA TYR A 260 22.03 -20.46 3.07
C TYR A 260 21.61 -19.10 2.50
N VAL A 261 20.31 -18.88 2.39
CA VAL A 261 19.73 -17.57 2.14
C VAL A 261 19.14 -17.02 3.44
N PHE A 262 19.40 -15.75 3.72
CA PHE A 262 18.91 -15.04 4.89
C PHE A 262 18.02 -13.87 4.47
N PHE A 263 16.96 -13.66 5.24
CA PHE A 263 16.08 -12.51 5.11
C PHE A 263 15.87 -11.83 6.45
N PHE A 264 15.91 -10.51 6.43
CA PHE A 264 15.61 -9.65 7.56
C PHE A 264 14.29 -8.95 7.28
N VAL A 265 13.25 -9.30 8.04
CA VAL A 265 11.89 -8.78 7.87
C VAL A 265 11.52 -7.97 9.11
N GLU A 266 11.05 -6.76 8.91
CA GLU A 266 10.54 -5.93 9.98
C GLU A 266 9.02 -5.84 9.95
N ALA A 267 8.43 -5.96 11.13
CA ALA A 267 7.00 -5.89 11.35
C ALA A 267 6.70 -4.88 12.47
N PRO A 268 5.97 -3.79 12.18
CA PRO A 268 5.51 -2.84 13.19
C PRO A 268 4.61 -3.49 14.24
N ARG A 269 4.57 -2.93 15.45
CA ARG A 269 3.67 -3.38 16.55
C ARG A 269 2.22 -3.54 16.06
N GLY A 270 1.58 -4.63 16.49
CA GLY A 270 0.17 -4.92 16.18
C GLY A 270 -0.06 -5.66 14.85
N VAL A 271 1.00 -5.98 14.11
CA VAL A 271 0.91 -6.86 12.93
C VAL A 271 1.02 -8.32 13.36
N HIS A 272 0.05 -9.13 12.94
CA HIS A 272 0.06 -10.58 13.10
C HIS A 272 -0.05 -11.23 11.73
N GLU A 273 1.08 -11.72 11.20
CA GLU A 273 1.14 -12.32 9.86
C GLU A 273 2.07 -13.54 9.87
N SER A 274 1.83 -14.49 8.97
CA SER A 274 2.72 -15.65 8.82
C SER A 274 3.41 -15.63 7.47
N VAL A 275 4.71 -15.85 7.49
CA VAL A 275 5.56 -15.84 6.29
C VAL A 275 6.25 -17.17 6.06
N ARG A 276 6.62 -17.44 4.82
CA ARG A 276 7.45 -18.60 4.43
C ARG A 276 8.51 -18.16 3.44
N VAL A 277 9.64 -18.86 3.45
CA VAL A 277 10.69 -18.71 2.44
C VAL A 277 10.37 -19.66 1.28
N VAL A 278 10.36 -19.14 0.06
CA VAL A 278 10.14 -19.87 -1.17
C VAL A 278 11.41 -19.77 -2.01
N ILE A 279 12.02 -20.91 -2.30
CA ILE A 279 13.23 -21.02 -3.11
C ILE A 279 12.86 -21.67 -4.43
N GLU A 280 13.21 -21.00 -5.52
CA GLU A 280 13.12 -21.50 -6.88
C GLU A 280 14.54 -21.71 -7.42
N ASN A 281 14.86 -22.96 -7.78
CA ASN A 281 16.16 -23.34 -8.34
C ASN A 281 15.94 -24.29 -9.51
N SER A 282 16.31 -23.88 -10.73
CA SER A 282 16.19 -24.69 -11.96
C SER A 282 14.80 -25.32 -12.16
N GLY A 283 13.73 -24.55 -11.90
CA GLY A 283 12.34 -25.02 -12.01
C GLY A 283 11.84 -25.84 -10.82
N ALA A 284 12.69 -26.21 -9.86
CA ALA A 284 12.27 -26.82 -8.60
C ALA A 284 11.89 -25.75 -7.58
N LEU A 285 10.65 -25.82 -7.07
CA LEU A 285 10.14 -24.96 -6.02
C LEU A 285 10.23 -25.67 -4.66
N ARG A 286 10.81 -25.01 -3.66
CA ARG A 286 10.85 -25.48 -2.26
C ARG A 286 10.31 -24.41 -1.35
N GLU A 287 9.46 -24.80 -0.41
CA GLU A 287 8.87 -23.89 0.57
C GLU A 287 9.26 -24.30 1.98
N SER A 288 9.60 -23.32 2.82
CA SER A 288 9.80 -23.53 4.25
C SER A 288 8.46 -23.71 4.96
N ARG A 289 8.52 -24.23 6.20
CA ARG A 289 7.37 -24.15 7.10
C ARG A 289 6.98 -22.68 7.35
N PRO A 290 5.69 -22.36 7.50
CA PRO A 290 5.26 -21.02 7.87
C PRO A 290 5.79 -20.64 9.25
N LEU A 291 6.30 -19.41 9.37
CA LEU A 291 6.69 -18.80 10.63
C LEU A 291 5.74 -17.65 10.95
N GLY A 292 5.18 -17.65 12.16
CA GLY A 292 4.39 -16.52 12.68
C GLY A 292 5.28 -15.34 13.05
N ILE A 293 4.88 -14.16 12.60
CA ILE A 293 5.50 -12.87 12.91
C ILE A 293 4.52 -12.05 13.75
N GLU A 294 4.98 -11.64 14.93
CA GLU A 294 4.26 -10.75 15.84
C GLU A 294 4.99 -9.41 15.93
N GLY A 295 4.48 -8.40 15.25
CA GLY A 295 5.19 -7.16 15.09
C GLY A 295 5.50 -6.43 16.40
N GLY A 296 6.56 -5.62 16.38
CA GLY A 296 7.01 -4.84 17.52
C GLY A 296 8.36 -5.20 18.13
N ARG A 297 9.03 -6.18 17.54
CA ARG A 297 10.38 -6.59 17.92
C ARG A 297 11.41 -5.61 17.36
N SER A 298 12.24 -5.01 18.24
CA SER A 298 13.22 -3.97 17.88
C SER A 298 14.26 -4.41 16.85
N GLY A 299 14.64 -5.69 16.85
CA GLY A 299 15.60 -6.27 15.90
C GLY A 299 14.97 -6.91 14.65
N GLY A 300 13.66 -6.79 14.46
CA GLY A 300 12.93 -7.49 13.40
C GLY A 300 12.97 -9.01 13.53
N TYR A 301 12.72 -9.69 12.41
CA TYR A 301 12.65 -11.14 12.27
C TYR A 301 13.71 -11.61 11.28
N ARG A 302 14.48 -12.61 11.69
CA ARG A 302 15.47 -13.28 10.85
C ARG A 302 14.94 -14.62 10.37
N LEU A 303 14.98 -14.84 9.08
CA LEU A 303 14.57 -16.08 8.42
C LEU A 303 15.76 -16.62 7.65
N TRP A 304 15.92 -17.94 7.62
CA TRP A 304 16.90 -18.59 6.75
C TRP A 304 16.34 -19.86 6.14
N ALA A 305 16.88 -20.23 4.99
CA ALA A 305 16.58 -21.51 4.36
C ALA A 305 17.83 -22.05 3.62
N PRO A 306 18.03 -23.38 3.60
CA PRO A 306 19.15 -23.99 2.89
C PRO A 306 18.92 -23.94 1.38
N VAL A 307 19.98 -23.64 0.64
CA VAL A 307 20.03 -23.54 -0.82
C VAL A 307 20.95 -24.62 -1.36
N SER A 308 20.40 -25.48 -2.23
CA SER A 308 21.21 -26.44 -2.97
C SER A 308 22.06 -25.71 -4.00
N ARG A 309 23.37 -25.99 -4.02
CA ARG A 309 24.32 -25.49 -5.01
C ARG A 309 24.89 -26.61 -5.90
N ALA A 310 24.14 -27.70 -6.05
CA ALA A 310 24.61 -28.89 -6.77
C ALA A 310 24.67 -28.71 -8.29
N ILE A 311 23.93 -27.75 -8.85
CA ILE A 311 23.81 -27.52 -10.29
C ILE A 311 24.02 -26.03 -10.56
N GLU A 312 24.67 -25.71 -11.67
CA GLU A 312 24.77 -24.35 -12.20
C GLU A 312 23.38 -23.81 -12.53
N SER A 313 23.01 -22.70 -11.90
CA SER A 313 21.69 -22.10 -12.08
C SER A 313 21.63 -20.69 -11.50
N THR A 314 20.53 -20.00 -11.74
CA THR A 314 20.17 -18.81 -10.95
C THR A 314 19.12 -19.22 -9.93
N VAL A 315 19.46 -19.07 -8.66
CA VAL A 315 18.52 -19.32 -7.55
C VAL A 315 17.79 -18.04 -7.25
N ARG A 316 16.46 -18.10 -7.22
CA ARG A 316 15.61 -17.02 -6.70
C ARG A 316 15.03 -17.45 -5.37
N ALA A 317 15.16 -16.60 -4.36
CA ALA A 317 14.58 -16.81 -3.05
C ALA A 317 13.68 -15.64 -2.72
N SER A 318 12.47 -15.92 -2.25
CA SER A 318 11.50 -14.90 -1.85
C SER A 318 10.88 -15.22 -0.50
N VAL A 319 10.56 -14.19 0.27
CA VAL A 319 9.73 -14.31 1.46
C VAL A 319 8.32 -13.95 1.07
N ARG A 320 7.38 -14.87 1.31
CA ARG A 320 5.96 -14.69 0.97
C ARG A 320 5.08 -14.81 2.19
N THR A 321 4.03 -14.00 2.26
CA THR A 321 2.95 -14.20 3.23
C THR A 321 2.14 -15.45 2.88
N LEU A 322 1.36 -15.97 3.81
CA LEU A 322 0.43 -17.06 3.52
C LEU A 322 -0.64 -16.66 2.47
N GLY A 323 -0.92 -15.37 2.33
CA GLY A 323 -1.78 -14.81 1.28
C GLY A 323 -1.17 -14.82 -0.12
N GLY A 324 0.13 -15.13 -0.25
CA GLY A 324 0.86 -15.16 -1.52
C GLY A 324 1.54 -13.84 -1.89
N GLN A 325 1.54 -12.85 -1.00
CA GLN A 325 2.19 -11.57 -1.24
C GLN A 325 3.70 -11.69 -1.06
N ILE A 326 4.47 -11.08 -1.95
CA ILE A 326 5.94 -11.03 -1.83
C ILE A 326 6.32 -9.90 -0.87
N VAL A 327 6.97 -10.26 0.24
CA VAL A 327 7.57 -9.31 1.19
C VAL A 327 8.93 -8.85 0.70
N GLY A 328 9.66 -9.77 0.07
CA GLY A 328 11.03 -9.55 -0.35
C GLY A 328 11.52 -10.64 -1.29
N GLU A 329 12.45 -10.30 -2.17
CA GLU A 329 13.03 -11.22 -3.15
C GLU A 329 14.51 -10.93 -3.33
N THR A 330 15.30 -11.98 -3.49
CA THR A 330 16.72 -11.92 -3.79
C THR A 330 17.11 -13.06 -4.72
N SER A 331 18.20 -12.89 -5.47
CA SER A 331 18.69 -13.92 -6.38
C SER A 331 20.20 -14.00 -6.38
N ILE A 332 20.73 -15.19 -6.62
CA ILE A 332 22.16 -15.44 -6.73
C ILE A 332 22.44 -16.40 -7.87
N ARG A 333 23.58 -16.21 -8.53
CA ARG A 333 24.07 -17.14 -9.55
C ARG A 333 24.97 -18.18 -8.91
N ILE A 334 24.73 -19.44 -9.23
CA ILE A 334 25.66 -20.54 -8.99
C ILE A 334 26.48 -20.72 -10.26
N VAL A 335 27.80 -20.62 -10.15
CA VAL A 335 28.76 -20.79 -11.26
C VAL A 335 29.62 -22.03 -11.01
N PRO A 336 30.25 -22.60 -12.05
CA PRO A 336 31.23 -23.67 -11.87
C PRO A 336 32.38 -23.19 -10.97
N ALA A 337 32.87 -24.08 -10.09
CA ALA A 337 33.92 -23.76 -9.12
C ALA A 337 35.21 -23.20 -9.76
N ASN A 338 35.45 -23.44 -11.05
CA ASN A 338 36.63 -22.95 -11.77
C ASN A 338 36.48 -21.53 -12.36
N VAL A 339 35.32 -20.87 -12.27
CA VAL A 339 35.04 -19.59 -12.98
C VAL A 339 35.18 -18.35 -12.07
N ALA A 340 35.00 -18.48 -10.75
CA ALA A 340 34.98 -17.34 -9.83
C ALA A 340 36.36 -16.66 -9.59
N GLN A 341 37.46 -17.33 -9.95
CA GLN A 341 38.82 -16.78 -9.80
C GLN A 341 39.21 -15.75 -10.89
N GLY A 342 38.38 -15.56 -11.92
CA GLY A 342 38.71 -14.74 -13.10
C GLY A 342 38.33 -13.25 -13.04
N SER A 343 37.70 -12.76 -11.97
CA SER A 343 37.11 -11.40 -11.96
C SER A 343 37.36 -10.58 -10.68
N VAL A 344 38.47 -10.81 -9.99
CA VAL A 344 39.00 -9.84 -9.01
C VAL A 344 40.07 -9.01 -9.73
N PRO A 345 39.88 -7.69 -9.97
CA PRO A 345 40.98 -6.85 -10.38
C PRO A 345 42.00 -6.87 -9.24
N ALA A 346 43.22 -7.32 -9.54
CA ALA A 346 44.33 -7.30 -8.60
C ALA A 346 44.50 -5.87 -8.08
N VAL A 347 44.16 -5.66 -6.81
CA VAL A 347 44.65 -4.51 -6.05
C VAL A 347 46.15 -4.73 -5.95
N SER A 348 46.90 -3.91 -6.67
CA SER A 348 48.35 -3.85 -6.58
C SER A 348 48.73 -3.53 -5.14
N SER A 349 49.26 -4.52 -4.44
CA SER A 349 50.00 -4.33 -3.20
C SER A 349 51.37 -3.74 -3.56
N GLU A 350 51.46 -2.41 -3.61
CA GLU A 350 52.73 -1.70 -3.53
C GLU A 350 53.08 -1.49 -2.04
N PRO A 351 54.26 -1.93 -1.56
CA PRO A 351 54.67 -1.75 -0.17
C PRO A 351 55.12 -0.29 0.09
N PRO A 352 55.14 0.15 1.37
CA PRO A 352 55.35 1.55 1.71
C PRO A 352 56.81 1.96 1.50
N GLY A 353 57.03 2.89 0.57
CA GLY A 353 58.31 3.58 0.39
C GLY A 353 58.57 4.59 1.50
N ALA A 354 59.65 4.39 2.24
CA ALA A 354 60.25 5.37 3.12
C ALA A 354 60.71 6.62 2.36
N GLY A 355 60.52 7.81 2.93
CA GLY A 355 61.01 9.06 2.34
C GLY A 355 60.71 10.30 3.17
N SER A 356 61.66 10.66 4.03
CA SER A 356 61.79 11.93 4.73
C SER A 356 61.80 13.16 3.81
N ARG A 357 61.03 14.20 4.14
CA ARG A 357 61.50 15.57 4.44
C ARG A 357 60.35 16.48 4.83
#